data_AF-A0AA90UW65-F1
#
_entry.id   AF-A0AA90UW65-F1
#
_cell.length_a   1.000
_cell.length_b   1.000
_cell.length_c   1.000
_cell.angle_alpha   90.00
_cell.angle_beta   90.00
_cell.angle_gamma   90.00
#
_symmetry.space_group_name_H-M   'P 1'
#
loop_
_entity.id
_entity.type
_entity.pdbx_description
1 polymer ?
#
loop_
_entity_poly.entity_id
_entity_poly.type
_entity_poly.pdbx_seq_one_letter_code
_entity_poly.pdbx_strand_id
1 'polypeptide(L)'
;MDKQELIDRLNGNYPEYTQKPQHKKVQREGQLQIACVRWFRLQYPAFSTLLFHPKNEADGATSGKKLAINAASGVVPGVPDLILALPSMKDGKTGIIYENPEVYFGLGIELKYGKTNNQSANQKRFQGYWQSAGYKYALCRSLEDFIEVVKAYMQAAEANAFEKVRSYHLINDDTEHNKQVLNKIIKNKK
;
A
#
# COMPACT_ATOMS: atom_id res chain seq x y z
N MET A 1 -15.01 15.37 -20.17
CA MET A 1 -14.12 16.24 -20.95
C MET A 1 -14.62 16.16 -22.37
N ASP A 2 -15.43 17.13 -22.76
CA ASP A 2 -15.98 17.15 -24.11
C ASP A 2 -14.92 17.65 -25.11
N LYS A 3 -15.17 17.44 -26.40
CA LYS A 3 -14.23 17.74 -27.49
C LYS A 3 -13.79 19.21 -27.52
N GLN A 4 -14.69 20.13 -27.18
CA GLN A 4 -14.44 21.56 -27.15
C GLN A 4 -13.51 21.94 -25.99
N GLU A 5 -13.68 21.33 -24.81
CA GLU A 5 -12.80 21.52 -23.65
C GLU A 5 -11.34 21.09 -23.96
N LEU A 6 -11.17 20.06 -24.80
CA LEU A 6 -9.84 19.60 -25.22
C LEU A 6 -9.17 20.58 -26.20
N ILE A 7 -9.95 21.12 -27.15
CA ILE A 7 -9.48 22.06 -28.17
C ILE A 7 -9.05 23.38 -27.53
N ASP A 8 -9.82 23.89 -26.58
CA ASP A 8 -9.52 25.17 -25.91
C ASP A 8 -8.21 25.07 -25.11
N ARG A 9 -8.01 23.94 -24.42
CA ARG A 9 -6.78 23.67 -23.66
C ARG A 9 -5.55 23.47 -24.54
N LEU A 10 -5.70 22.83 -25.71
CA LEU A 10 -4.60 22.65 -26.66
C LEU A 10 -4.16 23.97 -27.30
N ASN A 11 -5.08 24.93 -27.42
CA ASN A 11 -4.80 26.27 -27.95
C ASN A 11 -4.37 27.28 -26.87
N GLY A 12 -4.11 26.84 -25.64
CA GLY A 12 -3.61 27.69 -24.55
C GLY A 12 -4.65 28.60 -23.89
N ASN A 13 -5.94 28.41 -24.19
CA ASN A 13 -7.03 29.15 -23.54
C ASN A 13 -7.65 28.30 -22.44
N TYR A 14 -7.59 28.81 -21.20
CA TYR A 14 -8.15 28.14 -20.01
C TYR A 14 -9.33 28.92 -19.44
N PRO A 15 -10.54 28.81 -20.02
CA PRO A 15 -11.70 29.49 -19.46
C PRO A 15 -12.16 28.82 -18.14
N GLU A 16 -12.49 29.63 -17.14
CA GLU A 16 -13.14 29.15 -15.92
C GLU A 16 -14.62 28.80 -16.21
N TYR A 17 -14.94 27.51 -16.25
CA TYR A 17 -16.32 27.04 -16.27
C TYR A 17 -16.71 26.45 -14.90
N THR A 18 -17.63 27.12 -14.22
CA THR A 18 -18.24 26.63 -12.99
C THR A 18 -19.40 25.67 -13.32
N GLN A 19 -19.14 24.36 -13.32
CA GLN A 19 -20.20 23.37 -13.13
C GLN A 19 -20.14 22.80 -11.70
N LYS A 20 -21.28 22.82 -11.00
CA LYS A 20 -21.41 22.33 -9.62
C LYS A 20 -21.03 20.84 -9.56
N PRO A 21 -20.07 20.43 -8.71
CA PRO A 21 -19.54 19.07 -8.75
C PRO A 21 -20.47 18.09 -8.03
N GLN A 22 -20.88 17.04 -8.75
CA GLN A 22 -21.24 15.77 -8.11
C GLN A 22 -19.94 15.14 -7.55
N HIS A 23 -19.87 14.96 -6.23
CA HIS A 23 -18.70 14.40 -5.55
C HIS A 23 -18.48 12.92 -5.93
N LYS A 24 -17.65 12.66 -6.94
CA LYS A 24 -16.98 11.35 -7.10
C LYS A 24 -15.86 11.26 -6.06
N LYS A 25 -15.90 10.22 -5.22
CA LYS A 25 -14.85 9.88 -4.24
C LYS A 25 -13.50 9.79 -4.97
N VAL A 26 -12.50 10.45 -4.40
CA VAL A 26 -11.29 10.97 -5.06
C VAL A 26 -10.38 9.87 -5.62
N GLN A 27 -10.12 9.90 -6.94
CA GLN A 27 -9.24 8.99 -7.68
C GLN A 27 -7.76 9.02 -7.26
N ARG A 28 -7.34 9.94 -6.40
CA ARG A 28 -5.92 10.22 -6.10
C ARG A 28 -5.28 9.26 -5.11
N GLU A 29 -6.02 8.76 -4.11
CA GLU A 29 -5.49 7.78 -3.15
C GLU A 29 -5.30 6.41 -3.80
N GLY A 30 -6.27 5.98 -4.63
CA GLY A 30 -6.12 4.77 -5.45
C GLY A 30 -4.95 4.85 -6.44
N GLN A 31 -4.71 6.01 -7.06
CA GLN A 31 -3.54 6.23 -7.91
C GLN A 31 -2.22 6.14 -7.12
N LEU A 32 -2.17 6.74 -5.92
CA LEU A 32 -1.02 6.63 -5.04
C LEU A 32 -0.75 5.17 -4.65
N GLN A 33 -1.77 4.42 -4.24
CA GLN A 33 -1.64 3.01 -3.89
C GLN A 33 -1.10 2.18 -5.07
N ILE A 34 -1.64 2.39 -6.28
CA ILE A 34 -1.15 1.72 -7.49
C ILE A 34 0.32 2.06 -7.74
N ALA A 35 0.72 3.33 -7.57
CA ALA A 35 2.10 3.76 -7.75
C ALA A 35 3.05 3.10 -6.73
N CYS A 36 2.66 3.07 -5.45
CA CYS A 36 3.41 2.42 -4.37
C CYS A 36 3.61 0.92 -4.62
N VAL A 37 2.52 0.20 -4.92
CA VAL A 37 2.57 -1.25 -5.22
C VAL A 37 3.41 -1.52 -6.47
N ARG A 38 3.25 -0.71 -7.52
CA ARG A 38 4.03 -0.87 -8.76
C ARG A 38 5.52 -0.64 -8.50
N TRP A 39 5.88 0.41 -7.78
CA TRP A 39 7.28 0.68 -7.44
C TRP A 39 7.87 -0.47 -6.61
N PHE A 40 7.16 -0.95 -5.59
CA PHE A 40 7.64 -2.03 -4.73
C PHE A 40 7.94 -3.31 -5.53
N ARG A 41 7.01 -3.72 -6.39
CA ARG A 41 7.18 -4.90 -7.24
C ARG A 41 8.35 -4.80 -8.20
N LEU A 42 8.67 -3.59 -8.67
CA LEU A 42 9.82 -3.35 -9.53
C LEU A 42 11.15 -3.35 -8.76
N GLN A 43 11.16 -2.83 -7.52
CA GLN A 43 12.39 -2.76 -6.71
C GLN A 43 12.70 -4.07 -5.98
N TYR A 44 11.68 -4.77 -5.49
CA TYR A 44 11.81 -5.95 -4.64
C TYR A 44 10.99 -7.12 -5.20
N PRO A 45 11.30 -7.62 -6.42
CA PRO A 45 10.49 -8.65 -7.10
C PRO A 45 10.35 -9.94 -6.27
N ALA A 46 11.41 -10.37 -5.59
CA ALA A 46 11.40 -11.55 -4.73
C ALA A 46 10.44 -11.44 -3.52
N PHE A 47 10.10 -10.23 -3.12
CA PHE A 47 9.26 -9.94 -1.95
C PHE A 47 7.85 -9.48 -2.36
N SER A 48 7.56 -9.44 -3.65
CA SER A 48 6.34 -8.84 -4.21
C SER A 48 5.03 -9.44 -3.67
N THR A 49 5.05 -10.72 -3.28
CA THR A 49 3.91 -11.43 -2.69
C THR A 49 3.68 -11.07 -1.23
N LEU A 50 4.69 -10.54 -0.54
CA LEU A 50 4.62 -10.16 0.87
C LEU A 50 4.09 -8.73 1.08
N LEU A 51 4.07 -7.89 0.03
CA LEU A 51 3.36 -6.60 0.05
C LEU A 51 1.98 -6.74 -0.60
N PHE A 52 0.93 -6.64 0.19
CA PHE A 52 -0.44 -6.78 -0.30
C PHE A 52 -1.39 -5.73 0.33
N HIS A 53 -2.48 -5.47 -0.39
CA HIS A 53 -3.60 -4.69 0.11
C HIS A 53 -4.62 -5.65 0.74
N PRO A 54 -4.87 -5.60 2.06
CA PRO A 54 -5.95 -6.35 2.67
C PRO A 54 -7.27 -5.75 2.20
N LYS A 55 -8.06 -6.50 1.43
CA LYS A 55 -9.39 -6.05 0.96
C LYS A 55 -10.37 -6.03 2.14
N ASN A 56 -10.28 -5.00 2.98
CA ASN A 56 -11.04 -4.86 4.22
C ASN A 56 -12.07 -3.71 4.18
N GLU A 57 -12.40 -3.24 2.97
CA GLU A 57 -13.45 -2.25 2.78
C GLU A 57 -14.82 -2.94 2.82
N ALA A 58 -15.74 -2.37 3.61
CA ALA A 58 -17.14 -2.77 3.56
C ALA A 58 -17.74 -2.23 2.26
N ASP A 59 -17.68 -2.99 1.16
CA ASP A 59 -18.14 -2.65 -0.20
C ASP A 59 -19.58 -2.07 -0.19
N GLY A 60 -19.71 -0.76 0.07
CA GLY A 60 -20.97 -0.03 0.14
C GLY A 60 -22.03 -0.65 1.05
N ALA A 61 -21.65 -1.29 2.17
CA ALA A 61 -22.59 -1.94 3.08
C ALA A 61 -23.45 -0.91 3.83
N THR A 62 -24.53 -0.45 3.21
CA THR A 62 -25.50 0.51 3.76
C THR A 62 -26.68 -0.17 4.47
N SER A 63 -26.75 -1.51 4.45
CA SER A 63 -27.81 -2.29 5.08
C SER A 63 -27.29 -3.13 6.26
N GLY A 64 -28.09 -3.21 7.34
CA GLY A 64 -27.70 -3.89 8.58
C GLY A 64 -27.29 -5.35 8.40
N LYS A 65 -27.91 -6.09 7.47
CA LYS A 65 -27.54 -7.48 7.17
C LYS A 65 -26.14 -7.61 6.58
N LYS A 66 -25.75 -6.75 5.63
CA LYS A 66 -24.40 -6.77 5.06
C LYS A 66 -23.34 -6.36 6.09
N LEU A 67 -23.66 -5.39 6.95
CA LEU A 67 -22.74 -5.00 8.03
C LEU A 67 -22.53 -6.15 9.03
N ALA A 68 -23.61 -6.84 9.42
CA ALA A 68 -23.52 -8.00 10.30
C ALA A 68 -22.72 -9.15 9.68
N ILE A 69 -22.94 -9.45 8.40
CA ILE A 69 -22.16 -10.46 7.67
C ILE A 69 -20.68 -10.06 7.59
N ASN A 70 -20.38 -8.80 7.27
CA ASN A 70 -19.00 -8.31 7.22
C ASN A 70 -18.31 -8.43 8.58
N ALA A 71 -18.98 -8.01 9.66
CA ALA A 71 -18.47 -8.15 11.02
C ALA A 71 -18.26 -9.62 11.39
N ALA A 72 -19.23 -10.50 11.09
CA ALA A 72 -19.13 -11.94 11.32
C ALA A 72 -18.03 -12.61 10.49
N SER A 73 -17.73 -12.07 9.30
CA SER A 73 -16.66 -12.55 8.42
C SER A 73 -15.28 -11.99 8.78
N GLY A 74 -15.18 -11.19 9.84
CA GLY A 74 -13.90 -10.65 10.32
C GLY A 74 -13.44 -9.38 9.62
N VAL A 75 -14.34 -8.61 8.99
CA VAL A 75 -13.98 -7.29 8.47
C VAL A 75 -13.61 -6.36 9.62
N VAL A 76 -12.42 -5.76 9.56
CA VAL A 76 -11.88 -4.91 10.62
C VAL A 76 -11.74 -3.47 10.12
N PRO A 77 -12.53 -2.52 10.63
CA PRO A 77 -12.42 -1.12 10.25
C PRO A 77 -11.04 -0.55 10.61
N GLY A 78 -10.42 0.16 9.66
CA GLY A 78 -9.18 0.91 9.89
C GLY A 78 -7.89 0.12 9.73
N VAL A 79 -7.93 -1.09 9.17
CA VAL A 79 -6.72 -1.78 8.69
C VAL A 79 -5.97 -0.91 7.67
N PRO A 80 -4.63 -0.84 7.73
CA PRO A 80 -3.83 -0.04 6.80
C PRO A 80 -4.01 -0.48 5.35
N ASP A 81 -3.85 0.46 4.42
CA ASP A 81 -4.04 0.23 2.98
C ASP A 81 -3.07 -0.82 2.41
N LEU A 82 -1.84 -0.90 2.92
CA LEU A 82 -0.86 -1.90 2.52
C LEU A 82 -0.22 -2.56 3.74
N ILE A 83 0.07 -3.85 3.63
CA ILE A 83 0.82 -4.63 4.61
C ILE A 83 2.02 -5.25 3.92
N LEU A 84 3.20 -5.06 4.50
CA LEU A 84 4.41 -5.81 4.18
C LEU A 84 4.66 -6.84 5.29
N ALA A 85 4.39 -8.10 4.98
CA ALA A 85 4.55 -9.25 5.87
C ALA A 85 6.00 -9.76 5.87
N LEU A 86 6.92 -8.92 6.34
CA LEU A 86 8.34 -9.25 6.47
C LEU A 86 8.84 -8.70 7.82
N PRO A 87 9.52 -9.50 8.65
CA PRO A 87 10.10 -9.02 9.89
C PRO A 87 11.29 -8.08 9.63
N SER A 88 11.45 -7.08 10.51
CA SER A 88 12.52 -6.09 10.45
C SER A 88 13.02 -5.73 11.85
N MET A 89 14.28 -5.34 11.95
CA MET A 89 14.95 -4.98 13.20
C MET A 89 14.60 -3.53 13.57
N LYS A 90 14.21 -3.29 14.83
CA LYS A 90 13.75 -1.95 15.24
C LYS A 90 14.88 -0.92 15.31
N ASP A 91 16.07 -1.35 15.68
CA ASP A 91 17.25 -0.49 15.84
C ASP A 91 18.08 -0.36 14.56
N GLY A 92 17.61 -0.93 13.45
CA GLY A 92 18.30 -0.92 12.16
C GLY A 92 19.54 -1.82 12.11
N LYS A 93 19.84 -2.57 13.17
CA LYS A 93 20.99 -3.47 13.20
C LYS A 93 20.66 -4.80 12.54
N THR A 94 21.58 -5.34 11.76
CA THR A 94 21.43 -6.63 11.08
C THR A 94 22.56 -7.57 11.50
N GLY A 95 22.31 -8.89 11.57
CA GLY A 95 23.33 -9.90 11.87
C GLY A 95 22.99 -10.87 13.03
N ILE A 96 23.81 -11.92 13.17
CA ILE A 96 23.60 -13.08 14.08
C ILE A 96 23.91 -12.76 15.55
N ILE A 97 24.63 -11.67 15.82
CA ILE A 97 25.23 -11.40 17.14
C ILE A 97 24.44 -10.31 17.88
N TYR A 98 23.18 -10.58 18.22
CA TYR A 98 22.44 -9.73 19.17
C TYR A 98 21.73 -10.61 20.19
N GLU A 99 22.03 -10.39 21.46
CA GLU A 99 21.25 -10.95 22.55
C GLU A 99 19.94 -10.15 22.63
N ASN A 100 18.81 -10.81 22.39
CA ASN A 100 17.44 -10.24 22.40
C ASN A 100 17.19 -9.11 21.37
N PRO A 101 17.28 -9.38 20.06
CA PRO A 101 16.97 -8.38 19.05
C PRO A 101 15.50 -7.95 19.12
N GLU A 102 15.27 -6.63 19.19
CA GLU A 102 13.92 -6.11 19.03
C GLU A 102 13.52 -6.12 17.55
N VAL A 103 12.42 -6.81 17.26
CA VAL A 103 11.87 -6.93 15.91
C VAL A 103 10.52 -6.25 15.79
N TYR A 104 10.25 -5.72 14.60
CA TYR A 104 8.92 -5.55 14.06
C TYR A 104 8.52 -6.83 13.32
N PHE A 105 7.32 -7.35 13.57
CA PHE A 105 6.81 -8.54 12.90
C PHE A 105 6.31 -8.30 11.47
N GLY A 106 6.10 -7.02 11.12
CA GLY A 106 5.60 -6.58 9.82
C GLY A 106 5.37 -5.08 9.81
N LEU A 107 5.12 -4.54 8.62
CA LEU A 107 4.87 -3.12 8.40
C LEU A 107 3.46 -2.92 7.84
N GLY A 108 2.65 -2.14 8.56
CA GLY A 108 1.40 -1.56 8.05
C GLY A 108 1.66 -0.17 7.49
N ILE A 109 1.11 0.13 6.31
CA ILE A 109 1.27 1.40 5.61
C ILE A 109 -0.10 1.96 5.28
N GLU A 110 -0.41 3.09 5.89
CA GLU A 110 -1.63 3.86 5.63
C GLU A 110 -1.30 4.99 4.66
N LEU A 111 -2.08 5.09 3.59
CA LEU A 111 -1.94 6.07 2.54
C LEU A 111 -2.94 7.20 2.75
N LYS A 112 -2.47 8.43 2.70
CA LYS A 112 -3.33 9.62 2.73
C LYS A 112 -2.87 10.62 1.70
N TYR A 113 -3.61 10.75 0.60
CA TYR A 113 -3.23 11.72 -0.41
C TYR A 113 -3.38 13.17 0.10
N GLY A 114 -2.28 13.94 0.07
CA GLY A 114 -2.25 15.36 0.42
C GLY A 114 -2.19 15.66 1.93
N LYS A 115 -2.16 16.95 2.28
CA LYS A 115 -1.95 17.42 3.68
C LYS A 115 -3.20 17.40 4.55
N THR A 116 -4.40 17.45 3.95
CA THR A 116 -5.67 17.63 4.68
C THR A 116 -6.41 16.32 4.98
N ASN A 117 -6.05 15.23 4.30
CA ASN A 117 -6.64 13.92 4.53
C ASN A 117 -5.97 13.27 5.75
N ASN A 118 -6.70 13.12 6.85
CA ASN A 118 -6.17 12.60 8.11
C ASN A 118 -6.73 11.20 8.41
N GLN A 119 -6.04 10.45 9.26
CA GLN A 119 -6.54 9.17 9.75
C GLN A 119 -7.88 9.34 10.48
N SER A 120 -8.83 8.47 10.16
CA SER A 120 -10.09 8.32 10.89
C SER A 120 -9.87 7.78 12.31
N ALA A 121 -10.90 7.86 13.16
CA ALA A 121 -10.85 7.30 14.52
C ALA A 121 -10.56 5.79 14.51
N ASN A 122 -11.16 5.04 13.57
CA ASN A 122 -10.92 3.60 13.44
C ASN A 122 -9.48 3.28 13.02
N GLN A 123 -8.90 4.07 12.12
CA GLN A 123 -7.51 3.89 11.69
C GLN A 123 -6.53 4.15 12.84
N LYS A 124 -6.74 5.20 13.63
CA LYS A 124 -5.93 5.49 14.83
C LYS A 124 -6.06 4.37 15.88
N ARG A 125 -7.28 3.87 16.09
CA ARG A 125 -7.54 2.75 17.00
C ARG A 125 -6.80 1.50 16.54
N PHE A 126 -6.92 1.13 15.27
CA PHE A 126 -6.22 -0.03 14.70
C PHE A 126 -4.70 0.11 14.84
N GLN A 127 -4.16 1.28 14.49
CA GLN A 127 -2.74 1.59 14.65
C GLN A 127 -2.27 1.32 16.09
N GLY A 128 -3.01 1.77 17.11
CA GLY A 128 -2.68 1.54 18.51
C GLY A 128 -2.52 0.06 18.84
N TYR A 129 -3.50 -0.77 18.48
CA TYR A 129 -3.42 -2.23 18.67
C TYR A 129 -2.25 -2.86 17.89
N TRP A 130 -2.07 -2.47 16.63
CA TRP A 130 -1.02 -2.97 15.74
C TRP A 130 0.38 -2.71 16.31
N GLN A 131 0.64 -1.48 16.75
CA GLN A 131 1.92 -1.10 17.34
C GLN A 131 2.15 -1.77 18.70
N SER A 132 1.10 -1.89 19.52
CA SER A 132 1.17 -2.57 20.82
C SER A 132 1.49 -4.06 20.68
N ALA A 133 1.06 -4.67 19.57
CA ALA A 133 1.36 -6.05 19.21
C ALA A 133 2.75 -6.26 18.57
N GLY A 134 3.60 -5.22 18.51
CA GLY A 134 4.97 -5.32 18.01
C GLY A 134 5.13 -5.12 16.50
N TYR A 135 4.15 -4.57 15.81
CA TYR A 135 4.26 -4.27 14.38
C TYR A 135 4.59 -2.79 14.13
N LYS A 136 5.26 -2.50 13.01
CA LYS A 136 5.50 -1.12 12.57
C LYS A 136 4.27 -0.60 11.85
N TYR A 137 3.97 0.68 12.03
CA TYR A 137 2.92 1.39 11.30
C TYR A 137 3.49 2.69 10.74
N ALA A 138 3.21 2.99 9.47
CA ALA A 138 3.66 4.19 8.80
C ALA A 138 2.51 4.89 8.08
N LEU A 139 2.45 6.21 8.20
CA LEU A 139 1.54 7.06 7.43
C LEU A 139 2.33 7.68 6.27
N CYS A 140 1.94 7.37 5.03
CA CYS A 140 2.58 7.90 3.83
C CYS A 140 1.61 8.81 3.08
N ARG A 141 2.03 10.03 2.77
CA ARG A 141 1.21 11.03 2.07
C ARG A 141 1.58 11.24 0.62
N SER A 142 2.67 10.62 0.19
CA SER A 142 3.24 10.70 -1.15
C SER A 142 3.89 9.37 -1.53
N LEU A 143 4.30 9.24 -2.80
CA LEU A 143 5.08 8.08 -3.23
C LEU A 143 6.47 8.13 -2.60
N GLU A 144 7.02 9.33 -2.43
CA GLU A 144 8.33 9.59 -1.84
C GLU A 144 8.37 9.12 -0.37
N ASP A 145 7.35 9.43 0.42
CA ASP A 145 7.20 8.97 1.81
C ASP A 145 7.20 7.43 1.86
N PHE A 146 6.44 6.79 0.95
CA PHE A 146 6.37 5.34 0.85
C PHE A 146 7.73 4.74 0.54
N ILE A 147 8.45 5.31 -0.44
CA ILE A 147 9.77 4.85 -0.85
C ILE A 147 10.76 4.94 0.30
N GLU A 148 10.76 6.05 1.03
CA GLU A 148 11.65 6.26 2.18
C GLU A 148 11.39 5.23 3.27
N VAL A 149 10.13 5.12 3.71
CA VAL A 149 9.71 4.17 4.75
C VAL A 149 10.08 2.74 4.37
N VAL A 150 9.77 2.33 3.14
CA VAL A 150 10.01 0.96 2.70
C VAL A 150 11.50 0.69 2.52
N LYS A 151 12.29 1.61 1.96
CA LYS A 151 13.75 1.42 1.86
C LYS A 151 14.38 1.23 3.24
N ALA A 152 14.04 2.08 4.20
CA ALA A 152 14.54 1.96 5.57
C ALA A 152 14.13 0.61 6.19
N TYR A 153 12.88 0.21 6.01
CA TYR A 153 12.37 -1.07 6.53
C TYR A 153 13.07 -2.29 5.90
N MET A 154 13.25 -2.27 4.57
CA MET A 154 13.91 -3.36 3.83
C MET A 154 15.40 -3.47 4.14
N GLN A 155 16.08 -2.33 4.38
CA GLN A 155 17.48 -2.33 4.82
C GLN A 155 17.65 -2.98 6.20
N ALA A 156 16.66 -2.78 7.07
CA ALA A 156 16.60 -3.38 8.40
C ALA A 156 15.86 -4.73 8.40
N ALA A 157 15.56 -5.35 7.25
CA ALA A 157 14.88 -6.64 7.23
C ALA A 157 15.71 -7.71 7.96
N GLU A 158 15.03 -8.62 8.67
CA GLU A 158 15.73 -9.71 9.37
C GLU A 158 16.44 -10.60 8.35
N ALA A 159 17.76 -10.78 8.53
CA ALA A 159 18.63 -11.33 7.50
C ALA A 159 18.29 -12.77 7.10
N ASN A 160 17.89 -13.61 8.06
CA ASN A 160 17.53 -15.00 7.81
C ASN A 160 16.22 -15.10 7.02
N ALA A 161 15.18 -14.37 7.42
CA ALA A 161 13.92 -14.29 6.69
C ALA A 161 14.12 -13.71 5.28
N PHE A 162 14.92 -12.66 5.16
CA PHE A 162 15.25 -12.04 3.87
C PHE A 162 15.91 -13.05 2.91
N GLU A 163 16.93 -13.77 3.38
CA GLU A 163 17.64 -14.74 2.54
C GLU A 163 16.77 -15.95 2.21
N LYS A 164 15.95 -16.44 3.14
CA LYS A 164 14.98 -17.53 2.89
C LYS A 164 13.99 -17.16 1.79
N VAL A 165 13.43 -15.95 1.82
CA VAL A 165 12.49 -15.47 0.79
C VAL A 165 13.20 -15.36 -0.57
N ARG A 166 14.41 -14.78 -0.60
CA ARG A 166 15.20 -14.68 -1.83
C ARG A 166 15.53 -16.05 -2.43
N SER A 167 16.01 -16.97 -1.58
CA SER A 167 16.30 -18.35 -1.98
C SER A 167 15.05 -19.05 -2.51
N TYR A 168 13.90 -18.91 -1.84
CA TYR A 168 12.63 -19.46 -2.32
C TYR A 168 12.21 -18.89 -3.69
N HIS A 169 12.39 -17.58 -3.91
CA HIS A 169 12.10 -16.94 -5.18
C HIS A 169 13.00 -17.43 -6.32
N LEU A 170 14.27 -17.74 -6.04
CA LEU A 170 15.21 -18.21 -7.07
C LEU A 170 14.94 -19.65 -7.52
N ILE A 171 14.38 -20.49 -6.64
CA ILE A 171 14.09 -21.90 -6.94
C ILE A 171 12.66 -22.13 -7.47
N ASN A 172 11.75 -21.17 -7.31
CA ASN A 172 10.38 -21.27 -7.80
C ASN A 172 10.15 -20.35 -9.00
N ASP A 173 9.60 -20.91 -10.07
CA ASP A 173 9.28 -20.32 -11.38
C ASP A 173 8.33 -19.09 -11.39
N ASP A 174 8.10 -18.43 -10.25
CA ASP A 174 7.27 -17.22 -10.11
C ASP A 174 7.72 -16.06 -11.01
N THR A 175 8.90 -16.16 -11.61
CA THR A 175 9.33 -15.29 -12.70
C THR A 175 8.33 -15.30 -13.86
N GLU A 176 7.73 -16.43 -14.25
CA GLU A 176 6.82 -16.49 -15.40
C GLU A 176 5.44 -15.90 -15.11
N HIS A 177 4.83 -16.18 -13.95
CA HIS A 177 3.55 -15.57 -13.57
C HIS A 177 3.70 -14.04 -13.41
N ASN A 178 4.77 -13.59 -12.75
CA ASN A 178 5.04 -12.16 -12.60
C ASN A 178 5.39 -11.49 -13.93
N LYS A 179 6.14 -12.15 -14.83
CA LYS A 179 6.33 -11.70 -16.21
C LYS A 179 5.00 -11.61 -16.95
N GLN A 180 4.08 -12.57 -16.79
CA GLN A 180 2.76 -12.53 -17.41
C GLN A 180 1.89 -11.38 -16.89
N VAL A 181 1.89 -11.13 -15.57
CA VAL A 181 1.19 -10.01 -14.95
C VAL A 181 1.81 -8.67 -15.40
N LEU A 182 3.13 -8.55 -15.41
CA LEU A 182 3.85 -7.36 -15.92
C LEU A 182 3.57 -7.14 -17.41
N ASN A 183 3.58 -8.18 -18.24
CA ASN A 183 3.26 -8.12 -19.66
C ASN A 183 1.82 -7.67 -19.91
N LYS A 184 0.85 -8.12 -19.09
CA LYS A 184 -0.54 -7.63 -19.15
C LYS A 184 -0.63 -6.15 -18.79
N ILE A 185 0.10 -5.70 -17.77
CA ILE A 185 0.15 -4.29 -17.35
C ILE A 185 0.81 -3.41 -18.43
N ILE A 186 1.87 -3.90 -19.09
CA ILE A 186 2.61 -3.17 -20.13
C ILE A 186 1.83 -3.11 -21.45
N LYS A 187 1.16 -4.20 -21.86
CA LYS A 187 0.35 -4.23 -23.10
C LYS A 187 -0.87 -3.31 -23.03
N ASN A 188 -1.44 -3.08 -21.85
CA ASN A 188 -2.56 -2.16 -21.64
C ASN A 188 -2.16 -0.67 -21.59
N LYS A 189 -0.91 -0.34 -21.93
CA LYS A 189 -0.39 1.05 -22.03
C LYS A 189 -0.19 1.54 -23.47
N LYS A 190 -0.68 0.82 -24.47
CA LYS A 190 -0.76 1.30 -25.86
C LYS A 190 -2.19 1.70 -26.19
#